data_AF-A0A933D816-F1
#
_entry.id   AF-A0A933D816-F1
#
_cell.length_a   1.000
_cell.length_b   1.000
_cell.length_c   1.000
_cell.angle_alpha   90.00
_cell.angle_beta   90.00
_cell.angle_gamma   90.00
#
_symmetry.space_group_name_H-M   'P 1'
#
loop_
_entity.id
_entity.type
_entity.pdbx_description
1 polymer ?
#
loop_
_entity_poly.entity_id
_entity_poly.type
_entity_poly.pdbx_seq_one_letter_code
_entity_poly.pdbx_strand_id
1 'polypeptide(L)'
;MNDEKYYQIVIDELRDSAPKSSLWLKVLTEANGDENAARVQYIKLRVMQIIQEEKEKLARERWNYRHSPEYIRSRQKAFLWFALIVGGFLLLEFIALLLAWPK
;
A
#
# COMPACT_ATOMS: atom_id res chain seq x y z
N MET A 1 0.23 6.54 -14.63
CA MET A 1 0.31 5.18 -14.08
C MET A 1 0.88 4.33 -15.20
N ASN A 2 2.05 3.71 -15.02
CA ASN A 2 2.64 2.93 -16.11
C ASN A 2 2.08 1.50 -16.05
N ASP A 3 0.96 1.29 -16.71
CA ASP A 3 0.26 0.00 -16.71
C ASP A 3 1.00 -1.05 -17.57
N GLU A 4 1.94 -0.59 -18.40
CA GLU A 4 2.77 -1.40 -19.30
C GLU A 4 3.50 -2.53 -18.58
N LYS A 5 3.95 -2.29 -17.32
CA LYS A 5 4.59 -3.33 -16.50
C LYS A 5 3.66 -4.54 -16.28
N TYR A 6 2.35 -4.33 -16.15
CA TYR A 6 1.38 -5.41 -15.92
C TYR A 6 1.13 -6.20 -17.20
N TYR A 7 1.04 -5.50 -18.34
CA TYR A 7 0.92 -6.14 -19.64
C TYR A 7 2.15 -6.99 -19.95
N GLN A 8 3.35 -6.50 -19.63
CA GLN A 8 4.59 -7.27 -19.79
C GLN A 8 4.56 -8.56 -18.98
N ILE A 9 4.15 -8.51 -17.71
CA ILE A 9 4.00 -9.72 -16.87
C ILE A 9 3.03 -10.72 -17.51
N VAL A 10 1.91 -10.25 -18.06
CA VAL A 10 0.93 -11.13 -18.71
C VAL A 10 1.47 -11.71 -20.02
N ILE A 11 2.24 -10.95 -20.79
CA ILE A 11 2.89 -11.45 -22.01
C ILE A 11 3.90 -12.55 -21.67
N ASP A 12 4.73 -12.32 -20.65
CA ASP A 12 5.70 -13.32 -20.19
C ASP A 12 4.98 -14.56 -19.65
N GLU A 13 3.86 -14.39 -18.94
CA GLU A 13 2.98 -15.49 -18.51
C GLU A 13 2.53 -16.31 -19.73
N LEU A 14 1.95 -15.67 -20.74
CA LEU A 14 1.48 -16.34 -21.95
C LEU A 14 2.59 -17.04 -22.76
N ARG A 15 3.84 -16.58 -22.67
CA ARG A 15 4.97 -17.15 -23.41
C ARG A 15 5.62 -18.33 -22.67
N ASP A 16 5.84 -18.20 -21.36
CA ASP A 16 6.76 -19.05 -20.60
C ASP A 16 6.05 -20.03 -19.65
N SER A 17 4.78 -19.79 -19.31
CA SER A 17 4.03 -20.56 -18.31
C SER A 17 2.56 -20.62 -18.68
N ALA A 18 2.10 -21.78 -19.17
CA ALA A 18 0.73 -21.98 -19.64
C ALA A 18 -0.32 -21.17 -18.84
N PRO A 19 -1.28 -20.51 -19.51
CA PRO A 19 -2.25 -19.61 -18.88
C PRO A 19 -2.87 -20.23 -17.63
N LYS A 20 -3.25 -19.42 -16.64
CA LYS A 20 -4.03 -19.89 -15.49
C LYS A 20 -5.28 -20.62 -16.01
N SER A 21 -5.26 -21.95 -15.88
CA SER A 21 -6.13 -22.85 -16.64
C SER A 21 -7.61 -22.56 -16.47
N SER A 22 -8.04 -22.17 -15.27
CA SER A 22 -9.43 -21.83 -14.98
C SER A 22 -9.88 -20.49 -15.58
N LEU A 23 -9.03 -19.45 -15.54
CA LEU A 23 -9.35 -18.15 -16.14
C LEU A 23 -9.34 -18.25 -17.66
N TRP A 24 -8.36 -18.96 -18.21
CA TRP A 24 -8.26 -19.24 -19.64
C TRP A 24 -9.48 -20.02 -20.15
N LEU A 25 -9.87 -21.10 -19.47
CA LEU A 25 -11.04 -21.87 -19.84
C LEU A 25 -12.31 -21.01 -19.83
N LYS A 26 -12.48 -20.17 -18.80
CA LYS A 26 -13.61 -19.25 -18.71
C LYS A 26 -13.69 -18.32 -19.92
N VAL A 27 -12.62 -17.59 -20.23
CA VAL A 27 -12.63 -16.65 -21.37
C VAL A 27 -12.73 -17.36 -22.71
N LEU A 28 -12.20 -18.59 -22.83
CA LEU A 28 -12.35 -19.41 -24.03
C LEU A 28 -13.81 -19.83 -24.24
N THR A 29 -14.52 -20.23 -23.16
CA THR A 29 -15.95 -20.55 -23.24
C THR A 29 -16.80 -19.31 -23.56
N GLU A 30 -16.49 -18.16 -22.97
CA GLU A 30 -17.18 -16.89 -23.25
C GLU A 30 -16.94 -16.39 -24.69
N ALA A 31 -15.80 -16.75 -25.28
CA ALA A 31 -15.46 -16.47 -26.67
C ALA A 31 -15.97 -17.52 -27.67
N ASN A 32 -16.81 -18.48 -27.24
CA ASN A 32 -17.26 -19.60 -28.08
C ASN A 32 -16.12 -20.37 -28.77
N GLY A 33 -14.98 -20.49 -28.10
CA GLY A 33 -13.79 -21.17 -28.63
C GLY A 33 -12.92 -20.32 -29.57
N ASP A 34 -13.26 -19.06 -29.83
CA ASP A 34 -12.36 -18.14 -30.55
C ASP A 34 -11.16 -17.77 -29.66
N GLU A 35 -10.01 -18.38 -29.94
CA GLU A 35 -8.78 -18.17 -29.19
C GLU A 35 -8.28 -16.71 -29.24
N ASN A 36 -8.49 -16.00 -30.34
CA ASN A 36 -8.03 -14.62 -30.46
C ASN A 36 -8.88 -13.69 -29.59
N ALA A 37 -10.20 -13.86 -29.63
CA ALA A 37 -11.12 -13.14 -28.75
C ALA A 37 -10.88 -13.49 -27.28
N ALA A 38 -10.67 -14.78 -26.96
CA ALA A 38 -10.35 -15.27 -25.63
C ALA A 38 -9.03 -14.67 -25.10
N ARG A 39 -7.99 -14.58 -25.96
CA ARG A 39 -6.69 -14.00 -25.59
C ARG A 39 -6.80 -12.52 -25.23
N VAL A 40 -7.56 -11.75 -25.99
CA VAL A 40 -7.79 -10.34 -25.68
C VAL A 40 -8.52 -10.18 -24.33
N GLN A 41 -9.54 -11.00 -24.08
CA GLN A 41 -10.27 -10.99 -22.81
C GLN A 41 -9.39 -11.44 -21.64
N TYR A 42 -8.59 -12.50 -21.84
CA TYR A 42 -7.63 -13.00 -20.86
C TYR A 42 -6.69 -11.91 -20.40
N ILE A 43 -6.06 -11.20 -21.35
CA ILE A 43 -5.08 -10.17 -21.04
C ILE A 43 -5.70 -9.07 -20.17
N LYS A 44 -6.89 -8.59 -20.55
CA LYS A 44 -7.61 -7.56 -19.77
C LYS A 44 -7.89 -8.01 -18.35
N LEU A 45 -8.49 -9.19 -18.19
CA LEU A 45 -8.85 -9.72 -16.87
C LEU A 45 -7.61 -10.00 -16.01
N ARG A 46 -6.55 -10.54 -16.61
CA ARG A 46 -5.32 -10.88 -15.89
C ARG A 46 -4.58 -9.63 -15.43
N VAL A 47 -4.50 -8.59 -16.26
CA VAL A 47 -3.93 -7.29 -15.85
C VAL A 47 -4.71 -6.72 -14.67
N MET A 48 -6.05 -6.73 -14.71
CA MET A 48 -6.87 -6.26 -13.58
C MET A 48 -6.62 -7.07 -12.30
N GLN A 49 -6.48 -8.40 -12.41
CA GLN A 49 -6.14 -9.25 -11.26
C GLN A 49 -4.78 -8.87 -10.65
N ILE A 50 -3.74 -8.69 -11.46
CA ILE A 50 -2.40 -8.35 -10.97
C ILE A 50 -2.41 -6.98 -10.27
N ILE A 51 -3.11 -5.99 -10.86
CA ILE A 51 -3.26 -4.66 -10.24
C ILE A 51 -3.95 -4.76 -8.88
N GLN A 52 -5.00 -5.58 -8.79
CA GLN A 52 -5.74 -5.78 -7.56
C GLN A 52 -4.88 -6.51 -6.49
N GLU A 53 -4.16 -7.57 -6.89
CA GLU A 53 -3.23 -8.30 -6.04
C GLU A 53 -2.14 -7.37 -5.46
N GLU A 54 -1.57 -6.47 -6.28
CA GLU A 54 -0.57 -5.49 -5.83
C GLU A 54 -1.17 -4.48 -4.84
N LYS A 55 -2.37 -3.95 -5.12
CA LYS A 55 -3.07 -3.04 -4.20
C LYS A 55 -3.34 -3.70 -2.85
N GLU A 56 -3.79 -4.95 -2.85
CA GLU A 56 -4.04 -5.72 -1.62
C GLU A 56 -2.76 -6.04 -0.86
N LYS A 57 -1.67 -6.33 -1.57
CA LYS A 57 -0.34 -6.51 -0.96
C LYS A 57 0.13 -5.22 -0.27
N LEU A 58 0.06 -4.08 -0.97
CA LEU A 58 0.41 -2.78 -0.39
C LEU A 58 -0.49 -2.40 0.79
N ALA A 59 -1.79 -2.71 0.72
CA ALA A 59 -2.71 -2.47 1.83
C ALA A 59 -2.35 -3.33 3.06
N ARG A 60 -2.00 -4.61 2.85
CA ARG A 60 -1.53 -5.52 3.91
C ARG A 60 -0.22 -5.06 4.50
N GLU A 61 0.76 -4.66 3.70
CA GLU A 61 2.05 -4.14 4.19
C GLU A 61 1.86 -2.86 5.01
N ARG A 62 1.01 -1.94 4.54
CA ARG A 62 0.66 -0.74 5.31
C ARG A 62 -0.06 -1.07 6.61
N TRP A 63 -0.97 -2.05 6.60
CA TRP A 63 -1.68 -2.49 7.79
C TRP A 63 -0.70 -3.12 8.79
N ASN A 64 0.17 -4.01 8.34
CA ASN A 64 1.23 -4.63 9.15
C ASN A 64 2.19 -3.58 9.72
N TYR A 65 2.62 -2.61 8.92
CA TYR A 65 3.48 -1.52 9.39
C TYR A 65 2.81 -0.69 10.48
N ARG A 66 1.52 -0.34 10.30
CA ARG A 66 0.76 0.43 11.29
C ARG A 66 0.59 -0.30 12.62
N HIS A 67 0.51 -1.63 12.58
CA HIS A 67 0.39 -2.50 13.76
C HIS A 67 1.74 -3.04 14.23
N SER A 68 2.84 -2.65 13.60
CA SER A 68 4.17 -3.04 14.06
C SER A 68 4.44 -2.41 15.42
N PRO A 69 4.96 -3.16 16.41
CA PRO A 69 5.32 -2.61 17.71
C PRO A 69 6.37 -1.50 17.61
N GLU A 70 7.19 -1.51 16.55
CA GLU A 70 8.17 -0.47 16.26
C GLU A 70 7.51 0.88 15.91
N TYR A 71 6.40 0.85 15.17
CA TYR A 71 5.63 2.05 14.83
C TYR A 71 4.94 2.65 16.06
N ILE A 72 4.39 1.81 16.94
CA ILE A 72 3.78 2.27 18.20
C ILE A 72 4.85 2.90 19.10
N ARG A 73 6.03 2.28 19.20
CA ARG A 73 7.14 2.76 20.02
C ARG A 73 7.73 4.08 19.51
N SER A 74 7.87 4.26 18.19
CA SER A 74 8.36 5.52 17.63
C SER A 74 7.37 6.67 17.88
N ARG A 75 6.07 6.41 17.77
CA ARG A 75 5.03 7.40 18.08
C ARG A 75 5.01 7.82 19.55
N GLN A 76 5.19 6.87 20.49
CA GLN A 76 5.30 7.19 21.93
C GLN A 76 6.53 8.05 22.23
N LYS A 77 7.70 7.73 21.66
CA LYS A 77 8.92 8.53 21.83
C LYS A 77 8.76 9.95 21.28
N ALA A 78 8.14 10.10 20.10
CA ALA A 78 7.88 11.40 19.51
C ALA A 78 6.95 12.25 20.41
N PHE A 79 5.91 11.63 20.97
CA PHE A 79 5.02 12.30 21.93
C PHE A 79 5.75 12.74 23.20
N LEU A 80 6.60 11.88 23.77
CA LEU A 80 7.39 12.21 24.96
C LEU A 80 8.35 13.38 24.70
N TRP A 81 9.03 13.38 23.55
CA TRP A 81 9.90 14.50 23.14
C TRP A 81 9.11 15.80 22.98
N PHE A 82 7.94 15.74 22.34
CA PHE A 82 7.08 16.91 22.19
C PHE A 82 6.60 17.45 23.54
N ALA A 83 6.18 16.58 24.45
CA ALA A 83 5.74 16.96 25.79
C ALA A 83 6.86 17.62 26.60
N LEU A 84 8.11 17.14 26.48
CA LEU A 84 9.27 17.77 27.11
C LEU A 84 9.53 19.19 26.59
N ILE A 85 9.45 19.39 25.28
CA ILE A 85 9.67 20.70 24.65
C ILE A 85 8.59 21.70 25.12
N VAL A 86 7.32 21.31 25.02
CA VAL A 86 6.19 22.18 25.41
C VAL A 86 6.20 22.44 26.92
N GLY A 87 6.41 21.40 27.74
CA GLY A 87 6.48 21.55 29.19
C GLY A 87 7.64 22.43 29.65
N GLY A 88 8.81 22.30 29.04
CA GLY A 88 9.96 23.16 29.32
C GLY A 88 9.69 24.62 28.96
N PHE A 89 9.04 24.88 27.83
CA PHE A 89 8.65 26.24 27.43
C PHE A 89 7.67 26.87 28.42
N LEU A 90 6.62 26.14 28.82
CA LEU A 90 5.65 26.62 29.81
C LEU A 90 6.29 26.88 31.18
N LEU A 91 7.28 26.06 31.58
CA LEU A 91 7.99 26.24 32.84
C LEU A 91 8.86 27.51 32.82
N LEU A 92 9.50 27.82 31.69
CA LEU A 92 10.27 29.06 31.52
C LEU A 92 9.38 30.30 31.59
N GLU A 93 8.24 30.28 30.91
CA GLU A 93 7.23 31.35 30.99
C GLU A 93 6.74 31.56 32.43
N PHE A 94 6.45 30.47 33.15
CA PHE A 94 6.02 30.53 34.54
C PHE A 94 7.09 31.14 35.48
N ILE A 95 8.36 30.77 35.30
CA ILE A 95 9.47 31.34 36.07
C ILE A 95 9.65 32.83 35.75
N ALA A 96 9.53 33.23 34.48
CA ALA A 96 9.60 34.63 34.08
C ALA A 96 8.50 35.46 34.73
N LEU A 97 7.27 34.94 34.79
CA LEU A 97 6.15 35.58 35.48
C LEU A 97 6.39 35.72 37.00
N LEU A 98 6.94 34.70 37.66
CA LEU A 98 7.29 34.77 39.08
C LEU A 98 8.37 35.80 39.38
N LEU A 99 9.37 35.93 38.50
CA LEU A 99 10.45 36.93 38.64
C LEU A 99 9.97 38.35 38.34
N ALA A 100 9.02 38.51 37.42
CA ALA A 100 8.44 39.80 37.06
C ALA A 100 7.39 40.29 38.06
N TRP A 101 6.98 39.48 39.04
CA TRP A 101 5.98 39.87 40.02
C TRP A 101 6.54 40.95 40.96
N PRO A 102 5.94 42.16 41.01
CA PRO A 102 6.41 43.22 41.88
C PRO A 102 6.19 42.84 43.35
N LYS A 103 7.27 42.91 44.16
CA LYS A 103 7.22 42.67 45.61
C LYS A 103 6.40 43.72 46.34
#